data_AF-A0ABD1Z2L7-F1
#
_entry.id   AF-A0ABD1Z2L7-F1
#
_cell.length_a   1.000
_cell.length_b   1.000
_cell.length_c   1.000
_cell.angle_alpha   90.00
_cell.angle_beta   90.00
_cell.angle_gamma   90.00
#
_symmetry.space_group_name_H-M   'P 1'
#
loop_
_entity.id
_entity.type
_entity.pdbx_description
1 polymer ?
#
loop_
_entity_poly.entity_id
_entity_poly.type
_entity_poly.pdbx_seq_one_letter_code
_entity_poly.pdbx_strand_id
1 'polypeptide(L)'
;MNKRKEACYLDIDSGIWGRACRSSHIAKENCALRCVSTACYNTIYADDPLEDGEVDIKRGRDFRLCLRREIQEEKSSSKRGIS
;
A
#
# COMPACT_ATOMS: atom_id res chain seq x y z
N MET A 1 6.54 -7.13 -3.62
CA MET A 1 5.53 -6.06 -3.60
C MET A 1 4.29 -6.47 -4.39
N ASN A 2 4.46 -6.95 -5.62
CA ASN A 2 3.35 -7.38 -6.49
C ASN A 2 2.39 -8.35 -5.80
N LYS A 3 2.87 -9.42 -5.14
CA LYS A 3 2.01 -10.36 -4.40
C LYS A 3 1.15 -9.73 -3.28
N ARG A 4 1.71 -8.80 -2.48
CA ARG A 4 0.94 -8.08 -1.43
C ARG A 4 -0.12 -7.19 -2.08
N LYS A 5 0.22 -6.51 -3.17
CA LYS A 5 -0.71 -5.64 -3.90
C LYS A 5 -1.82 -6.42 -4.61
N GLU A 6 -1.50 -7.58 -5.19
CA GLU A 6 -2.46 -8.50 -5.80
C GLU A 6 -3.49 -8.98 -4.77
N ALA A 7 -3.06 -9.39 -3.57
CA ALA A 7 -3.96 -9.73 -2.48
C ALA A 7 -4.88 -8.55 -2.10
N CYS A 8 -4.33 -7.34 -2.01
CA CYS A 8 -5.11 -6.14 -1.75
C CYS A 8 -6.16 -5.86 -2.82
N TYR A 9 -5.86 -6.10 -4.11
CA TYR A 9 -6.87 -5.94 -5.16
C TYR A 9 -8.03 -6.93 -5.00
N LEU A 10 -7.75 -8.19 -4.63
CA LEU A 10 -8.81 -9.18 -4.36
C LEU A 10 -9.70 -8.73 -3.20
N ASP A 11 -9.12 -8.24 -2.11
CA ASP A 11 -9.88 -7.73 -0.96
C ASP A 11 -10.72 -6.50 -1.33
N ILE A 12 -10.17 -5.59 -2.16
CA ILE A 12 -10.92 -4.42 -2.65
C ILE A 12 -12.08 -4.86 -3.55
N ASP A 13 -11.84 -5.78 -4.47
CA ASP A 13 -12.84 -6.25 -5.43
C ASP A 13 -13.98 -7.01 -4.74
N SER A 14 -13.67 -7.80 -3.72
CA SER A 14 -14.66 -8.46 -2.86
C SER A 14 -15.54 -7.47 -2.09
N GLY A 15 -15.11 -6.22 -1.95
CA GLY A 15 -15.89 -5.13 -1.34
C GLY A 15 -15.63 -4.90 0.14
N ILE A 16 -14.66 -5.58 0.74
CA ILE A 16 -14.23 -5.39 2.14
C ILE A 16 -13.84 -3.93 2.39
N TRP A 17 -13.24 -3.27 1.40
CA TRP A 17 -12.78 -1.87 1.47
C TRP A 17 -13.88 -0.83 1.15
N GLY A 18 -15.12 -1.27 0.99
CA GLY A 18 -16.26 -0.38 0.72
C GLY A 18 -16.38 0.08 -0.74
N ARG A 19 -17.46 0.83 -1.03
CA ARG A 19 -17.79 1.28 -2.39
C ARG A 19 -16.80 2.32 -2.92
N ALA A 20 -16.26 3.18 -2.07
CA ALA A 20 -15.32 4.23 -2.45
C ALA A 20 -14.06 3.65 -3.12
N CYS A 21 -13.50 2.56 -2.63
CA CYS A 21 -12.32 1.92 -3.23
C CYS A 21 -12.58 1.26 -4.60
N ARG A 22 -13.84 1.22 -5.06
CA ARG A 22 -14.24 0.71 -6.37
C ARG A 22 -14.86 1.78 -7.27
N SER A 23 -14.86 3.04 -6.85
CA SER A 23 -15.51 4.12 -7.61
C SER A 23 -14.74 4.52 -8.87
N SER A 24 -13.43 4.30 -8.89
CA SER A 24 -12.56 4.57 -10.04
C SER A 24 -11.28 3.74 -9.95
N HIS A 25 -10.53 3.69 -11.05
CA HIS A 25 -9.22 3.05 -11.07
C HIS A 25 -8.26 3.69 -10.05
N ILE A 26 -8.22 5.02 -9.99
CA ILE A 26 -7.34 5.72 -9.05
C ILE A 26 -7.76 5.55 -7.58
N ALA A 27 -9.07 5.46 -7.29
CA ALA A 27 -9.54 5.16 -5.95
C ALA A 27 -9.12 3.74 -5.53
N LYS A 28 -9.19 2.77 -6.46
CA LYS A 28 -8.68 1.41 -6.23
C LYS A 28 -7.18 1.40 -5.99
N GLU A 29 -6.40 2.19 -6.73
CA GLU A 29 -4.95 2.32 -6.54
C GLU A 29 -4.58 2.89 -5.17
N ASN A 30 -5.20 4.00 -4.76
CA ASN A 30 -4.97 4.61 -3.45
C ASN A 30 -5.34 3.64 -2.31
N CYS A 31 -6.47 2.93 -2.42
CA CYS A 31 -6.84 1.90 -1.45
C CYS A 31 -5.86 0.72 -1.45
N ALA A 32 -5.37 0.29 -2.61
CA ALA A 32 -4.38 -0.79 -2.70
C ALA A 32 -3.06 -0.39 -2.04
N LEU A 33 -2.60 0.86 -2.20
CA LEU A 33 -1.39 1.35 -1.52
C LEU A 33 -1.59 1.37 0.00
N ARG A 34 -2.73 1.85 0.49
CA ARG A 34 -3.08 1.85 1.92
C ARG A 34 -3.21 0.44 2.50
N CYS A 35 -3.76 -0.49 1.72
CA CYS A 35 -3.82 -1.91 2.07
C CYS A 35 -2.42 -2.54 2.15
N VAL A 36 -1.55 -2.24 1.18
CA VAL A 36 -0.19 -2.80 1.15
C VAL A 36 0.59 -2.38 2.39
N SER A 37 0.55 -1.12 2.78
CA SER A 37 1.03 -0.66 4.08
C SER A 37 0.38 0.68 4.41
N THR A 38 -0.41 0.71 5.48
CA THR A 38 -1.02 1.95 5.95
C THR A 38 0.03 2.96 6.42
N ALA A 39 1.11 2.48 7.04
CA ALA A 39 2.20 3.35 7.52
C ALA A 39 2.93 4.06 6.36
N CYS A 40 3.31 3.31 5.33
CA CYS A 40 3.97 3.88 4.16
C CYS A 40 3.04 4.76 3.33
N TYR A 41 1.76 4.41 3.22
CA TYR A 41 0.78 5.27 2.55
C TYR A 41 0.63 6.60 3.28
N ASN A 42 0.45 6.58 4.60
CA ASN A 42 0.29 7.80 5.38
C ASN A 42 1.51 8.72 5.32
N THR A 43 2.71 8.14 5.19
CA THR A 43 3.95 8.90 5.09
C THR A 43 4.12 9.59 3.73
N ILE A 44 3.51 9.06 2.66
CA ILE A 44 3.87 9.42 1.27
C ILE A 44 2.70 10.04 0.50
N TYR A 45 1.48 9.58 0.75
CA TYR A 45 0.30 9.86 -0.06
C TYR A 45 -0.92 10.34 0.76
N ALA A 46 -0.86 10.44 2.09
CA ALA A 46 -2.05 10.85 2.87
C ALA A 46 -2.44 12.31 2.65
N ASP A 47 -1.47 13.22 2.63
CA ASP A 47 -1.72 14.65 2.41
C ASP A 47 -2.09 14.95 0.95
N ASP A 48 -1.55 14.18 0.02
CA ASP A 48 -1.74 14.34 -1.42
C ASP A 48 -1.92 12.97 -2.08
N PRO A 49 -3.13 12.40 -2.08
CA PRO A 49 -3.42 11.12 -2.72
C PRO A 49 -3.20 11.17 -4.23
N LEU A 50 -2.99 10.01 -4.86
CA LEU A 50 -2.80 9.98 -6.31
C LEU A 50 -4.05 10.47 -7.06
N GLU A 51 -3.83 11.30 -8.07
CA GLU A 51 -4.87 11.82 -8.98
C GLU A 51 -5.03 10.98 -10.25
N ASP A 52 -6.18 11.10 -10.93
CA ASP A 52 -6.44 10.36 -12.16
C ASP A 52 -5.49 10.82 -13.27
N GLY A 53 -4.79 9.87 -13.89
CA GLY A 53 -3.75 10.15 -14.89
C GLY A 53 -2.38 10.54 -14.33
N GLU A 54 -2.22 10.64 -13.00
CA GLU A 54 -0.92 10.94 -12.39
C GLU A 54 0.06 9.77 -12.51
N VAL A 55 1.30 10.07 -12.93
CA VAL A 55 2.40 9.11 -12.95
C VAL A 55 3.49 9.56 -11.97
N ASP A 56 3.34 9.17 -10.70
CA ASP A 56 4.32 9.53 -9.67
C ASP A 56 5.44 8.49 -9.50
N ILE A 57 6.50 8.64 -10.29
CA ILE A 57 7.66 7.76 -10.25
C ILE A 57 8.45 7.91 -8.94
N LYS A 58 8.56 9.14 -8.41
CA LYS A 58 9.40 9.45 -7.24
C LYS A 58 8.77 8.92 -5.97
N ARG A 59 7.54 9.34 -5.65
CA ARG A 59 6.79 8.82 -4.49
C ARG A 59 6.56 7.31 -4.64
N GLY A 60 6.39 6.82 -5.86
CA GLY A 60 6.32 5.40 -6.15
C GLY A 60 7.59 4.64 -5.73
N ARG A 61 8.79 5.22 -5.94
CA ARG A 61 10.07 4.68 -5.46
C ARG A 61 10.17 4.76 -3.93
N ASP A 62 9.83 5.91 -3.37
CA ASP A 62 9.89 6.16 -1.93
C ASP A 62 8.99 5.16 -1.17
N PHE A 63 7.81 4.85 -1.72
CA PHE A 63 6.89 3.86 -1.17
C PHE A 63 7.49 2.46 -1.13
N ARG A 64 8.17 2.01 -2.19
CA ARG A 64 8.83 0.69 -2.19
C ARG A 64 9.99 0.64 -1.19
N LEU A 65 10.70 1.75 -0.99
CA LEU A 65 11.77 1.83 -0.01
C LEU A 65 11.21 1.74 1.41
N CYS A 66 10.16 2.50 1.72
CA CYS A 66 9.45 2.40 2.99
C CYS A 66 8.98 0.97 3.27
N LEU A 67 8.28 0.35 2.31
CA LEU A 67 7.77 -1.01 2.48
C LEU A 67 8.88 -2.05 2.68
N ARG A 68 10.02 -1.90 2.00
CA ARG A 68 11.17 -2.79 2.20
C ARG A 68 11.74 -2.68 3.61
N ARG A 69 11.73 -1.48 4.21
CA ARG A 69 12.16 -1.30 5.60
C ARG A 69 11.19 -1.98 6.56
N GLU A 70 9.89 -1.73 6.40
CA GLU A 70 8.83 -2.38 7.21
C GLU A 70 8.95 -3.91 7.20
N ILE A 71 9.09 -4.52 6.01
CA ILE A 71 9.23 -5.98 5.88
C ILE A 71 10.50 -6.51 6.56
N GLN A 72 11.59 -5.74 6.55
CA GLN A 72 12.82 -6.13 7.25
C GLN A 72 12.66 -6.05 8.76
N GLU A 73 11.96 -5.02 9.25
CA GLU A 73 11.63 -4.85 10.66
C GLU A 73 10.73 -5.98 11.15
N GLU A 74 9.67 -6.34 10.41
CA GLU A 74 8.80 -7.50 10.70
C GLU A 74 9.61 -8.80 10.86
N LYS A 75 10.54 -9.05 9.93
CA LYS A 75 11.44 -10.24 9.99
C LYS A 75 12.39 -10.20 11.18
N SER A 76 12.93 -9.02 11.51
CA SER A 76 13.85 -8.86 12.64
C SER A 76 13.15 -9.03 13.98
N SER A 77 11.89 -8.59 14.10
CA SER A 77 11.06 -8.80 15.27
C SER A 77 10.61 -10.25 15.42
N SER A 78 10.30 -10.94 14.32
CA SER A 78 9.97 -12.37 14.35
C SER A 78 11.15 -13.25 14.81
N LYS A 79 12.40 -12.84 14.51
CA LYS A 79 13.61 -13.53 15.00
C LYS A 79 13.91 -13.30 16.48
N ARG A 80 13.41 -12.21 17.07
CA ARG A 80 13.64 -11.87 18.49
C ARG A 80 12.66 -12.55 19.46
N GLY A 81 11.56 -13.12 18.95
CA GLY A 81 10.61 -13.91 19.74
C GLY A 81 10.95 -15.40 19.86
N ILE A 82 12.11 -15.82 19.33
CA ILE A 82 12.66 -17.18 19.46
C ILE A 82 13.99 -17.05 20.22
N SER A 83 13.92 -16.85 21.52
CA SER A 83 15.04 -17.02 22.46
C SER A 83 14.48 -17.39 23.82
#